data_AF-A0A6I0F0I3-F1
#
_entry.id   AF-A0A6I0F0I3-F1
#
_cell.length_a   1.000
_cell.length_b   1.000
_cell.length_c   1.000
_cell.angle_alpha   90.00
_cell.angle_beta   90.00
_cell.angle_gamma   90.00
#
_symmetry.space_group_name_H-M   'P 1'
#
loop_
_entity.id
_entity.type
_entity.pdbx_description
1 polymer ?
#
loop_
_entity_poly.entity_id
_entity_poly.type
_entity_poly.pdbx_seq_one_letter_code
_entity_poly.pdbx_strand_id
1 'polypeptide(L)'
;MPQNQQQNQQQLQQAIQQAQQAVQQAQQSNNPQQMQQAQTQLQQAQTQLQQTQNQMGNQATAQEQQQLQQAQQQLQQAQQTVQQAQQTQQQQNNNLQ
;
A
#
# COMPACT_ATOMS: atom_id res chain seq x y z
N MET A 1 -15.47 -10.01 21.08
CA MET A 1 -15.89 -9.84 19.67
C MET A 1 -14.67 -9.95 18.75
N PRO A 2 -14.02 -11.13 18.63
CA PRO A 2 -12.74 -11.26 17.92
C PRO A 2 -12.87 -11.48 16.39
N GLN A 3 -14.05 -11.86 15.91
CA GLN A 3 -14.20 -12.36 14.53
C GLN A 3 -14.05 -11.28 13.45
N ASN A 4 -14.43 -10.02 13.75
CA ASN A 4 -14.23 -8.89 12.84
C ASN A 4 -12.77 -8.44 12.72
N GLN A 5 -11.95 -8.57 13.78
CA GLN A 5 -10.55 -8.14 13.74
C GLN A 5 -9.70 -9.03 12.83
N GLN A 6 -9.92 -10.34 12.89
CA GLN A 6 -9.20 -11.29 12.05
C GLN A 6 -9.56 -11.15 10.57
N GLN A 7 -10.84 -10.86 10.27
CA GLN A 7 -11.28 -10.58 8.91
C GLN A 7 -10.67 -9.29 8.35
N ASN A 8 -10.60 -8.22 9.16
CA ASN A 8 -9.97 -6.97 8.76
C ASN A 8 -8.48 -7.11 8.49
N GLN A 9 -7.75 -7.91 9.29
CA GLN A 9 -6.34 -8.20 9.02
C GLN A 9 -6.12 -8.95 7.70
N GLN A 10 -6.97 -9.94 7.39
CA GLN A 10 -6.89 -10.64 6.11
C GLN A 10 -7.14 -9.71 4.93
N GLN A 11 -8.16 -8.87 5.02
CA GLN A 11 -8.45 -7.87 3.98
C GLN A 11 -7.29 -6.89 3.80
N LEU A 12 -6.69 -6.44 4.91
CA LEU A 12 -5.53 -5.58 4.89
C LEU A 12 -4.32 -6.23 4.19
N GLN A 13 -3.96 -7.47 4.55
CA GLN A 13 -2.87 -8.18 3.88
C GLN A 13 -3.12 -8.35 2.39
N GLN A 14 -4.36 -8.60 1.99
CA GLN A 14 -4.73 -8.74 0.59
C GLN A 14 -4.59 -7.41 -0.16
N ALA A 15 -5.08 -6.31 0.42
CA ALA A 15 -4.96 -4.97 -0.15
C ALA A 15 -3.49 -4.54 -0.30
N ILE A 16 -2.63 -4.86 0.67
CA ILE A 16 -1.20 -4.54 0.61
C ILE A 16 -0.50 -5.34 -0.50
N GLN A 17 -0.78 -6.64 -0.62
CA GLN A 17 -0.22 -7.46 -1.70
C GLN A 17 -0.65 -6.94 -3.08
N GLN A 18 -1.93 -6.61 -3.24
CA GLN A 18 -2.44 -6.04 -4.50
C GLN A 18 -1.75 -4.73 -4.83
N ALA A 19 -1.64 -3.83 -3.85
CA ALA A 19 -0.96 -2.56 -4.01
C ALA A 19 0.52 -2.76 -4.40
N GLN A 20 1.26 -3.64 -3.70
CA GLN A 20 2.66 -3.95 -4.05
C GLN A 20 2.80 -4.50 -5.46
N GLN A 21 1.92 -5.42 -5.87
CA GLN A 21 1.96 -6.00 -7.20
C GLN A 21 1.67 -4.95 -8.29
N ALA A 22 0.67 -4.09 -8.05
CA ALA A 22 0.36 -2.98 -8.95
C ALA A 22 1.55 -2.01 -9.07
N VAL A 23 2.24 -1.71 -7.97
CA VAL A 23 3.44 -0.86 -7.97
C VAL A 23 4.57 -1.49 -8.79
N GLN A 24 4.88 -2.77 -8.58
CA GLN A 24 5.91 -3.46 -9.35
C GLN A 24 5.59 -3.49 -10.85
N GLN A 25 4.34 -3.82 -11.20
CA GLN A 25 3.92 -3.84 -12.61
C GLN A 25 4.00 -2.44 -13.23
N ALA A 26 3.55 -1.42 -12.50
CA ALA A 26 3.60 -0.05 -12.98
C ALA A 26 5.04 0.46 -13.16
N GLN A 27 5.96 0.08 -12.27
CA GLN A 27 7.39 0.37 -12.40
C GLN A 27 7.99 -0.28 -13.65
N GLN A 28 7.72 -1.57 -13.87
CA GLN A 28 8.28 -2.29 -15.02
C GLN A 28 7.70 -1.82 -16.35
N SER A 29 6.41 -1.49 -16.38
CA SER A 29 5.72 -1.08 -17.61
C SER A 29 5.97 0.38 -17.97
N ASN A 30 6.57 1.17 -17.07
CA ASN A 30 6.75 2.61 -17.20
C ASN A 30 5.45 3.32 -17.65
N ASN A 31 4.30 2.82 -17.19
CA ASN A 31 2.97 3.21 -17.66
C ASN A 31 2.29 4.15 -16.64
N PRO A 32 1.98 5.40 -17.00
CA PRO A 32 1.37 6.38 -16.09
C PRO A 32 0.03 5.92 -15.53
N GLN A 33 -0.80 5.26 -16.35
CA GLN A 33 -2.12 4.81 -15.93
C GLN A 33 -2.04 3.71 -14.88
N GLN A 34 -1.11 2.76 -15.07
CA GLN A 34 -0.87 1.71 -14.07
C GLN A 34 -0.31 2.30 -12.77
N MET A 35 0.53 3.34 -12.89
CA MET A 35 1.07 4.02 -11.71
C MET A 35 -0.03 4.73 -10.92
N GLN A 36 -0.98 5.35 -11.60
CA GLN A 36 -2.13 6.01 -10.99
C GLN A 36 -3.08 5.00 -10.31
N GLN A 37 -3.26 3.82 -10.92
CA GLN A 37 -4.00 2.71 -10.30
C GLN A 37 -3.27 2.19 -9.06
N ALA A 38 -1.96 1.97 -9.14
CA ALA A 38 -1.15 1.52 -8.02
C ALA A 38 -1.20 2.52 -6.85
N GLN A 39 -1.17 3.83 -7.15
CA GLN A 39 -1.34 4.88 -6.14
C GLN A 39 -2.70 4.82 -5.45
N THR A 40 -3.78 4.60 -6.22
CA THR A 40 -5.13 4.46 -5.68
C THR A 40 -5.24 3.24 -4.74
N GLN A 41 -4.68 2.09 -5.16
CA GLN A 41 -4.67 0.88 -4.33
C GLN A 41 -3.85 1.07 -3.04
N LEU A 42 -2.70 1.73 -3.14
CA LEU A 42 -1.87 2.11 -1.98
C LEU A 42 -2.63 2.96 -0.98
N GLN A 43 -3.36 3.96 -1.47
CA GLN A 43 -4.13 4.87 -0.61
C GLN A 43 -5.28 4.13 0.08
N GLN A 44 -5.97 3.25 -0.64
CA GLN A 44 -7.04 2.41 -0.08
C GLN A 44 -6.48 1.46 1.01
N ALA A 45 -5.34 0.83 0.75
CA ALA A 45 -4.68 -0.02 1.74
C ALA A 45 -4.19 0.77 2.97
N GLN A 46 -3.71 2.01 2.81
CA GLN A 46 -3.40 2.91 3.94
C GLN A 46 -4.63 3.23 4.77
N THR A 47 -5.77 3.53 4.14
CA THR A 47 -7.02 3.77 4.87
C THR A 47 -7.47 2.51 5.63
N GLN A 48 -7.38 1.33 5.00
CA GLN A 48 -7.70 0.05 5.64
C GLN A 48 -6.78 -0.23 6.83
N LEU A 49 -5.47 0.06 6.70
CA LEU A 49 -4.49 -0.09 7.77
C LEU A 49 -4.89 0.76 8.98
N GLN A 50 -5.22 2.03 8.73
CA GLN A 50 -5.56 2.98 9.77
C GLN A 50 -6.89 2.63 10.47
N GLN A 51 -7.89 2.16 9.70
CA GLN A 51 -9.12 1.61 10.29
C GLN A 51 -8.83 0.36 11.13
N THR A 52 -8.00 -0.54 10.65
CA THR A 52 -7.63 -1.76 11.37
C THR A 52 -6.88 -1.42 12.66
N GLN A 53 -5.93 -0.48 12.64
CA GLN A 53 -5.26 0.04 13.84
C GLN A 53 -6.25 0.64 14.84
N ASN A 54 -7.19 1.49 14.38
CA ASN A 54 -8.18 2.11 15.24
C ASN A 54 -9.15 1.09 15.86
N GLN A 55 -9.55 0.07 15.12
CA GLN A 55 -10.43 -0.99 15.62
C GLN A 55 -9.73 -1.93 16.60
N MET A 56 -8.42 -2.16 16.42
CA MET A 56 -7.64 -3.00 17.33
C MET A 56 -7.27 -2.23 18.61
N GLY A 57 -6.99 -0.93 18.48
CA GLY A 57 -6.66 -0.05 19.61
C GLY A 57 -5.63 -0.66 20.56
N ASN A 58 -5.88 -0.56 21.87
CA ASN A 58 -5.06 -1.17 22.93
C ASN A 58 -5.35 -2.67 23.14
N GLN A 59 -6.26 -3.28 22.38
CA GLN A 59 -6.62 -4.70 22.51
C GLN A 59 -5.87 -5.61 21.53
N ALA A 60 -5.07 -5.02 20.63
CA ALA A 60 -4.20 -5.77 19.73
C ALA A 60 -3.23 -6.65 20.54
N THR A 61 -3.18 -7.94 20.20
CA THR A 61 -2.10 -8.79 20.71
C THR A 61 -0.76 -8.34 20.11
N ALA A 62 0.35 -8.66 20.78
CA ALA A 62 1.70 -8.32 20.30
C ALA A 62 1.95 -8.80 18.86
N GLN A 63 1.39 -9.96 18.50
CA GLN A 63 1.51 -10.54 17.17
C GLN A 63 0.76 -9.73 16.11
N GLU A 64 -0.41 -9.21 16.43
CA GLU A 64 -1.19 -8.37 15.50
C GLU A 64 -0.58 -6.97 15.36
N GLN A 65 -0.07 -6.41 16.45
CA GLN A 65 0.71 -5.17 16.40
C GLN A 65 1.92 -5.30 15.47
N GLN A 66 2.63 -6.43 15.54
CA GLN A 66 3.78 -6.69 14.67
C GLN A 66 3.37 -6.80 13.20
N GLN A 67 2.25 -7.47 12.90
CA GLN A 67 1.71 -7.53 11.53
C GLN A 67 1.30 -6.15 11.00
N LEU A 68 0.66 -5.32 11.84
CA LEU A 68 0.30 -3.94 11.48
C LEU A 68 1.53 -3.08 11.22
N GLN A 69 2.58 -3.22 12.02
CA GLN A 69 3.85 -2.51 11.80
C GLN A 69 4.51 -2.92 10.47
N GLN A 70 4.53 -4.23 10.18
CA GLN A 70 5.10 -4.74 8.94
C GLN A 70 4.30 -4.25 7.72
N ALA A 71 2.96 -4.28 7.82
CA ALA A 71 2.06 -3.73 6.83
C ALA A 71 2.30 -2.23 6.57
N GLN A 72 2.54 -1.46 7.64
CA GLN A 72 2.84 -0.04 7.55
C GLN A 72 4.15 0.23 6.81
N GLN A 73 5.22 -0.52 7.11
CA GLN A 73 6.49 -0.41 6.40
C GLN A 73 6.36 -0.78 4.92
N GLN A 74 5.62 -1.85 4.62
CA GLN A 74 5.38 -2.29 3.24
C GLN A 74 4.64 -1.23 2.41
N LEU A 75 3.61 -0.61 2.98
CA LEU A 75 2.88 0.48 2.32
C LEU A 75 3.76 1.71 2.14
N GLN A 76 4.56 2.07 3.14
CA GLN A 76 5.47 3.21 3.04
C GLN A 76 6.52 3.03 1.95
N GLN A 77 7.11 1.83 1.85
CA GLN A 77 8.06 1.49 0.79
C GLN A 77 7.39 1.58 -0.59
N ALA A 78 6.22 0.95 -0.76
CA ALA A 78 5.50 1.01 -2.03
C ALA A 78 5.09 2.44 -2.42
N GLN A 79 4.74 3.28 -1.45
CA GLN A 79 4.41 4.70 -1.69
C GLN A 79 5.62 5.51 -2.18
N GLN A 80 6.81 5.27 -1.61
CA GLN A 80 8.05 5.86 -2.14
C GLN A 80 8.35 5.39 -3.56
N THR A 81 8.18 4.11 -3.83
CA THR A 81 8.39 3.53 -5.16
C THR A 81 7.50 4.18 -6.22
N VAL A 82 6.22 4.40 -5.90
CA VAL A 82 5.29 5.12 -6.80
C VAL A 82 5.71 6.57 -7.01
N GLN A 83 6.05 7.29 -5.95
CA GLN A 83 6.51 8.68 -6.07
C GLN A 83 7.75 8.79 -6.96
N GLN A 84 8.74 7.92 -6.73
CA GLN A 84 9.96 7.92 -7.51
C GLN A 84 9.68 7.62 -8.98
N ALA A 85 8.87 6.60 -9.27
CA ALA A 85 8.56 6.24 -10.63
C ALA A 85 7.71 7.31 -11.37
N GLN A 86 6.80 8.01 -10.68
CA GLN A 86 6.11 9.17 -11.23
C GLN A 86 7.10 10.29 -11.60
N GLN A 87 8.07 10.55 -10.72
CA GLN A 87 9.08 11.58 -10.94
C GLN A 87 10.01 11.23 -12.11
N THR A 88 10.44 9.97 -12.21
CA THR A 88 11.24 9.47 -13.35
C THR A 88 10.47 9.60 -14.66
N GLN A 89 9.19 9.25 -14.67
CA GLN A 89 8.37 9.34 -15.87
C GLN A 89 8.14 10.79 -16.31
N GLN A 90 7.93 11.71 -15.36
CA GLN A 90 7.78 13.14 -15.65
C GLN A 90 9.07 13.76 -16.20
N GLN A 91 10.24 13.35 -15.69
CA GLN A 91 11.53 13.75 -16.26
C GLN A 91 11.76 13.20 -17.67
N GLN A 92 11.41 11.92 -17.91
CA GLN A 92 11.57 11.31 -19.22
C GLN A 92 10.71 12.00 -20.29
N ASN A 93 9.49 12.43 -19.93
CA ASN A 93 8.60 13.15 -20.83
C ASN A 93 9.07 14.60 -21.12
N ASN A 94 9.80 15.22 -20.19
CA ASN A 94 10.40 16.55 -20.40
C ASN A 94 11.67 16.51 -21.26
N ASN A 95 12.39 15.38 -21.27
CA ASN A 95 13.60 15.21 -22.10
C ASN A 95 13.29 14.83 -23.56
N LEU A 96 12.02 14.52 -23.88
CA LEU A 96 11.55 14.14 -25.22
C LEU A 96 10.85 15.30 -25.96
N GLN A 97 10.80 16.50 -25.38
CA GLN A 97 10.33 17.75 -25.99
C GLN A 97 11.50 18.64 -26.37
#